data_AF-A0A2M7WJW8-F1
#
_entry.id   AF-A0A2M7WJW8-F1
#
_cell.length_a   1.000
_cell.length_b   1.000
_cell.length_c   1.000
_cell.angle_alpha   90.00
_cell.angle_beta   90.00
_cell.angle_gamma   90.00
#
_symmetry.space_group_name_H-M   'P 1'
#
loop_
_entity.id
_entity.type
_entity.pdbx_description
1 polymer ?
#
loop_
_entity_poly.entity_id
_entity_poly.type
_entity_poly.pdbx_seq_one_letter_code
_entity_poly.pdbx_strand_id
1 'polypeptide(L)'
;MQSSLDCITVERIIADRQELFELTVFAPGVGTKNKIINNQVHRPGLALSGFIERFSYKRSQILGETELAYIRTFDSDKLKTVLRRLFS
;
A
#
# COMPACT_ATOMS: atom_id res chain seq x y z
N MET A 1 4.81 -2.69 32.52
CA MET A 1 5.89 -3.02 31.57
C MET A 1 5.37 -2.71 30.17
N GLN A 2 5.91 -1.65 29.57
CA GLN A 2 5.53 -1.17 28.24
C GLN A 2 5.81 -2.28 27.21
N SER A 3 4.76 -2.82 26.56
CA SER A 3 4.93 -3.75 25.45
C SER A 3 5.57 -3.00 24.28
N SER A 4 6.81 -3.34 23.94
CA SER A 4 7.38 -2.96 22.65
C SER A 4 6.45 -3.50 21.57
N LEU A 5 5.86 -2.62 20.76
CA LEU A 5 5.18 -3.04 19.55
C LEU A 5 6.25 -3.59 18.61
N ASP A 6 6.42 -4.90 18.59
CA ASP A 6 7.27 -5.59 17.64
C ASP A 6 6.75 -5.26 16.23
N CYS A 7 7.50 -4.44 15.50
CA CYS A 7 7.15 -4.12 14.12
C CYS A 7 7.31 -5.37 13.25
N ILE A 8 6.29 -5.68 12.44
CA ILE A 8 6.36 -6.80 11.49
C ILE A 8 6.92 -6.27 10.16
N THR A 9 7.78 -7.03 9.48
CA THR A 9 8.26 -6.66 8.14
C THR A 9 7.35 -7.20 7.05
N VAL A 10 7.40 -6.58 5.86
CA VAL A 10 6.69 -7.10 4.67
C VAL A 10 7.12 -8.55 4.38
N GLU A 11 8.41 -8.84 4.49
CA GLU A 11 8.97 -10.19 4.35
C GLU A 11 8.29 -11.20 5.29
N ARG A 12 8.09 -10.81 6.56
CA ARG A 12 7.46 -11.69 7.55
C ARG A 12 5.99 -11.97 7.24
N ILE A 13 5.24 -10.99 6.73
CA ILE A 13 3.85 -11.22 6.29
C ILE A 13 3.81 -12.18 5.11
N ILE A 14 4.69 -12.00 4.13
CA ILE A 14 4.77 -12.90 2.97
C ILE A 14 5.10 -14.31 3.46
N ALA A 15 6.14 -14.48 4.28
CA ALA A 15 6.54 -15.81 4.79
C ALA A 15 5.43 -16.49 5.62
N ASP A 16 4.75 -15.76 6.51
CA ASP A 16 3.81 -16.36 7.47
C ASP A 16 2.38 -16.48 6.94
N ARG A 17 1.99 -15.62 5.97
CA ARG A 17 0.57 -15.41 5.61
C ARG A 17 0.29 -15.48 4.11
N GLN A 18 1.29 -15.73 3.26
CA GLN A 18 1.10 -15.79 1.81
C GLN A 18 0.04 -16.83 1.40
N GLU A 19 0.05 -18.02 1.98
CA GLU A 19 -0.94 -19.05 1.66
C GLU A 19 -2.34 -18.68 2.18
N LEU A 20 -2.44 -18.20 3.42
CA LEU A 20 -3.71 -17.83 4.04
C LEU A 20 -4.44 -16.69 3.30
N PHE A 21 -3.68 -15.72 2.79
CA PHE A 21 -4.22 -14.56 2.09
C PHE A 21 -4.08 -14.66 0.56
N GLU A 22 -3.63 -15.80 0.04
CA GLU A 22 -3.42 -16.04 -1.39
C GLU A 22 -2.60 -14.92 -2.06
N LEU A 23 -1.55 -14.45 -1.38
CA LEU A 23 -0.78 -13.29 -1.84
C LEU A 23 0.09 -13.66 -3.05
N THR A 24 0.05 -12.80 -4.08
CA THR A 24 0.98 -12.86 -5.20
C THR A 24 1.96 -11.69 -5.13
N VAL A 25 3.25 -11.99 -5.10
CA VAL A 25 4.31 -10.98 -5.03
C VAL A 25 4.72 -10.55 -6.44
N PHE A 26 4.37 -9.32 -6.82
CA PHE A 26 4.67 -8.77 -8.15
C PHE A 26 6.09 -8.19 -8.29
N ALA A 27 6.73 -7.80 -7.19
CA ALA A 27 8.08 -7.22 -7.18
C ALA A 27 8.95 -7.89 -6.10
N PRO A 28 9.51 -9.09 -6.38
CA PRO A 28 10.33 -9.81 -5.42
C PRO A 28 11.56 -9.01 -4.99
N GLY A 29 11.89 -9.03 -3.70
CA GLY A 29 13.06 -8.35 -3.13
C GLY A 29 12.92 -6.83 -2.94
N VAL A 30 11.88 -6.20 -3.49
CA VAL A 30 11.63 -4.77 -3.32
C VAL A 30 10.86 -4.51 -2.02
N GLY A 31 11.40 -3.66 -1.15
CA GLY A 31 10.70 -3.20 0.06
C GLY A 31 10.40 -4.28 1.10
N THR A 32 11.02 -5.47 1.01
CA THR A 32 10.77 -6.61 1.92
C THR A 32 11.13 -6.28 3.37
N LYS A 33 12.16 -5.45 3.57
CA LYS A 33 12.60 -4.95 4.89
C LYS A 33 11.73 -3.81 5.45
N ASN A 34 10.74 -3.31 4.69
CA ASN A 34 9.86 -2.26 5.17
C ASN A 34 9.08 -2.73 6.39
N LYS A 35 9.01 -1.87 7.40
CA LYS A 35 8.32 -2.14 8.66
C LYS A 35 6.86 -1.72 8.56
N ILE A 36 5.97 -2.63 8.89
CA ILE A 36 4.55 -2.40 9.09
C ILE A 36 4.38 -2.04 10.57
N ILE A 37 4.36 -0.74 10.84
CA ILE A 37 4.28 -0.17 12.19
C ILE A 37 2.85 0.15 12.62
N ASN A 38 1.88 -0.01 11.71
CA ASN A 38 0.47 0.28 11.94
C ASN A 38 -0.36 -0.89 11.40
N ASN A 39 -1.33 -1.36 12.19
CA ASN A 39 -2.24 -2.44 11.83
C ASN A 39 -3.44 -1.99 10.97
N GLN A 40 -3.60 -0.69 10.75
CA GLN A 40 -4.64 -0.12 9.90
C GLN A 40 -4.21 -0.08 8.44
N VAL A 41 -5.09 -0.56 7.57
CA VAL A 41 -5.00 -0.36 6.13
C VAL A 41 -5.58 0.98 5.73
N HIS A 42 -5.08 1.55 4.64
CA HIS A 42 -5.57 2.79 4.07
C HIS A 42 -5.97 2.58 2.61
N ARG A 43 -7.15 3.11 2.25
CA ARG A 43 -7.69 3.07 0.88
C ARG A 43 -7.50 4.44 0.25
N PRO A 44 -6.68 4.59 -0.79
CA PRO A 44 -6.26 5.88 -1.31
C PRO A 44 -7.29 6.51 -2.27
N GLY A 45 -8.59 6.27 -2.12
CA GLY A 45 -9.62 6.74 -3.07
C GLY A 45 -9.58 8.25 -3.31
N LEU A 46 -9.51 9.04 -2.23
CA LEU A 46 -9.46 10.51 -2.33
C LEU A 46 -8.09 11.02 -2.80
N ALA A 47 -7.03 10.27 -2.54
CA ALA A 47 -5.69 10.62 -3.01
C ALA A 47 -5.54 10.37 -4.52
N LEU A 48 -6.25 9.35 -5.04
CA LEU A 48 -6.33 9.08 -6.49
C LEU A 48 -7.02 10.21 -7.26
N SER A 49 -7.95 10.93 -6.64
CA SER A 49 -8.58 12.12 -7.26
C SER A 49 -7.73 13.39 -7.16
N GLY A 50 -6.56 13.34 -6.50
CA GLY A 50 -5.61 14.43 -6.39
C GLY A 50 -5.60 15.14 -5.04
N PHE A 51 -6.43 14.72 -4.07
CA PHE A 51 -6.44 15.32 -2.74
C PHE A 51 -5.55 14.54 -1.76
N ILE A 52 -4.33 15.05 -1.56
CA ILE A 52 -3.25 14.37 -0.81
C ILE A 52 -2.92 15.01 0.56
N GLU A 53 -3.60 16.09 0.96
CA GLU A 53 -3.28 16.84 2.19
C GLU A 53 -3.32 16.00 3.48
N ARG A 54 -4.09 14.91 3.49
CA ARG A 54 -4.20 13.99 4.63
C ARG A 54 -3.70 12.57 4.33
N PHE A 55 -2.86 12.43 3.31
CA PHE A 55 -2.40 11.11 2.89
C PHE A 55 -1.40 10.51 3.89
N SER A 56 -1.78 9.40 4.51
CA SER A 56 -0.93 8.72 5.50
C SER A 56 -0.08 7.64 4.81
N TYR A 57 1.13 8.03 4.39
CA TYR A 57 2.11 7.14 3.76
C TYR A 57 2.62 6.01 4.67
N LYS A 58 2.38 6.11 5.99
CA LYS A 58 2.87 5.14 6.99
C LYS A 58 1.96 3.91 7.15
N ARG A 59 0.80 3.88 6.49
CA ARG A 59 -0.16 2.77 6.52
C ARG A 59 -0.04 1.92 5.27
N SER A 60 -0.26 0.61 5.42
CA SER A 60 -0.37 -0.30 4.28
C SER A 60 -1.51 0.13 3.37
N GLN A 61 -1.23 0.31 2.08
CA GLN A 61 -2.21 0.80 1.11
C GLN A 61 -2.92 -0.39 0.44
N ILE A 62 -4.24 -0.29 0.27
CA ILE A 62 -5.04 -1.29 -0.44
C ILE A 62 -5.74 -0.61 -1.62
N LEU A 63 -5.54 -1.15 -2.82
CA LEU A 63 -6.26 -0.79 -4.03
C LEU A 63 -7.29 -1.88 -4.31
N GLY A 64 -8.56 -1.61 -4.01
CA GLY A 64 -9.67 -2.51 -4.32
C GLY A 64 -10.30 -2.19 -5.68
N GLU A 65 -11.42 -2.85 -5.96
CA GLU A 65 -12.15 -2.69 -7.23
C GLU A 65 -12.50 -1.25 -7.57
N THR A 66 -12.98 -0.46 -6.59
CA THR A 66 -13.34 0.94 -6.84
C THR A 66 -12.12 1.79 -7.22
N GLU A 67 -11.01 1.62 -6.50
CA GLU A 67 -9.77 2.33 -6.80
C GLU A 67 -9.23 1.93 -8.19
N LEU A 68 -9.24 0.64 -8.52
CA LEU A 68 -8.81 0.12 -9.82
C LEU A 68 -9.71 0.59 -10.96
N ALA A 69 -11.04 0.56 -10.78
CA ALA A 69 -12.00 1.05 -11.75
C ALA A 69 -11.77 2.54 -12.06
N TYR A 70 -11.50 3.35 -11.03
CA TYR A 70 -11.18 4.75 -11.21
C TYR A 70 -9.84 4.96 -11.94
N ILE A 71 -8.80 4.23 -11.54
CA ILE A 71 -7.48 4.25 -12.19
C ILE A 71 -7.57 3.89 -13.68
N ARG A 72 -8.42 2.91 -14.05
CA ARG A 72 -8.64 2.49 -15.45
C ARG A 72 -9.24 3.57 -16.34
N THR A 73 -9.81 4.64 -15.78
CA THR A 73 -10.30 5.80 -16.55
C THR A 73 -9.20 6.77 -16.97
N PHE A 74 -7.98 6.60 -16.45
CA PHE A 74 -6.88 7.52 -16.71
C PHE A 74 -6.14 7.17 -18.00
N ASP A 75 -5.70 8.20 -18.74
CA ASP A 75 -4.65 8.03 -19.73
C ASP A 75 -3.29 7.73 -19.05
N SER A 76 -2.33 7.32 -19.86
CA SER A 76 -1.01 6.90 -19.39
C SER A 76 -0.24 8.00 -18.64
N ASP A 77 -0.44 9.27 -19.01
CA ASP A 77 0.31 10.39 -18.43
C ASP A 77 -0.30 10.84 -17.10
N LYS A 78 -1.63 10.89 -17.04
CA LYS A 78 -2.38 11.12 -15.82
C LYS A 78 -2.08 10.01 -14.80
N LEU A 79 -2.08 8.75 -15.23
CA LEU A 79 -1.75 7.63 -14.35
C LEU A 79 -0.35 7.77 -13.74
N LYS A 80 0.67 8.01 -14.57
CA LYS A 80 2.04 8.23 -14.09
C LYS A 80 2.12 9.39 -13.10
N THR A 81 1.41 10.48 -13.38
CA THR A 81 1.39 11.67 -12.51
C THR A 81 0.79 11.35 -11.14
N VAL A 82 -0.35 10.65 -11.11
CA VAL A 82 -1.02 10.27 -9.85
C VAL A 82 -0.17 9.27 -9.06
N LEU A 83 0.37 8.24 -9.70
CA LEU A 83 1.20 7.24 -9.02
C LEU A 83 2.48 7.85 -8.42
N ARG A 84 3.14 8.78 -9.15
CA ARG A 84 4.31 9.49 -8.61
C ARG A 84 3.98 10.29 -7.35
N ARG A 85 2.78 10.89 -7.25
CA ARG A 85 2.35 11.64 -6.06
C ARG A 85 1.97 10.73 -4.88
N LEU A 86 1.45 9.53 -5.17
CA LEU A 86 1.09 8.56 -4.14
C LEU A 86 2.31 7.88 -3.51
N PHE A 87 3.39 7.72 -4.28
CA PHE A 87 4.60 7.01 -3.86
C PHE A 87 5.85 7.91 -3.77
N SER A 88 5.68 9.24 -3.82
CA SER A 88 6.74 10.22 -3.48
C SER A 88 6.99 10.26 -1.98
#